data_AF-A0A1Q7TM18-F1
#
_entry.id   AF-A0A1Q7TM18-F1
#
_cell.length_a   1.000
_cell.length_b   1.000
_cell.length_c   1.000
_cell.angle_alpha   90.00
_cell.angle_beta   90.00
_cell.angle_gamma   90.00
#
_symmetry.space_group_name_H-M   'P 1'
#
loop_
_entity.id
_entity.type
_entity.pdbx_description
1 polymer ?
#
loop_
_entity_poly.entity_id
_entity_poly.type
_entity_poly.pdbx_seq_one_letter_code
_entity_poly.pdbx_strand_id
1 'polypeptide(L)'
;MRPAALGPFDYTREQYEPSLWVAEGWTQYYGMAALRRAGIQDSSTFYSRMAGLIQDNLTAPGRTRTSARMASFEAPFWDGAPNAQPTNFQNTFFDYYTKGAGIALYLDLFIRNRTGNTKSLDEAFNNLKQRSWNALPKASYYLQGRGYTEDDVERAVSDAAGVNMHDWFERHVGGTEDMDYDEALGWAGLKLVRADSGSWHIGVLPDATPQQLRVRSGWLSGLAR
;
A
#
# COMPACT_ATOMS: atom_id res chain seq x y z
N MET A 1 -2.23 15.62 4.07
CA MET A 1 -3.16 14.86 3.21
C MET A 1 -4.00 13.98 4.12
N ARG A 2 -5.31 13.86 3.89
CA ARG A 2 -6.20 13.07 4.76
C ARG A 2 -7.33 12.45 3.95
N PRO A 3 -7.91 11.33 4.41
CA PRO A 3 -9.20 10.89 3.91
C PRO A 3 -10.27 11.96 4.09
N ALA A 4 -11.23 12.02 3.16
CA ALA A 4 -12.26 13.05 3.13
C ALA A 4 -13.20 12.96 4.35
N ALA A 5 -13.54 11.75 4.82
CA ALA A 5 -14.44 11.61 5.97
C ALA A 5 -13.80 12.07 7.29
N LEU A 6 -12.46 12.11 7.37
CA LEU A 6 -11.73 12.57 8.55
C LEU A 6 -11.56 14.10 8.57
N GLY A 7 -12.61 14.85 8.27
CA GLY A 7 -12.60 16.30 8.34
C GLY A 7 -13.65 17.00 7.45
N PRO A 8 -14.36 18.01 7.96
CA PRO A 8 -14.35 18.49 9.34
C PRO A 8 -14.78 17.38 10.33
N PHE A 9 -14.14 17.34 11.50
CA PHE A 9 -14.32 16.25 12.46
C PHE A 9 -15.63 16.42 13.22
N ASP A 10 -16.46 15.38 13.20
CA ASP A 10 -17.64 15.26 14.04
C ASP A 10 -17.40 14.13 15.04
N TYR A 11 -17.02 14.53 16.25
CA TYR A 11 -16.69 13.61 17.35
C TYR A 11 -17.93 13.05 18.07
N THR A 12 -19.13 13.38 17.62
CA THR A 12 -20.37 12.92 18.28
C THR A 12 -20.85 11.56 17.80
N ARG A 13 -20.24 11.02 16.73
CA ARG A 13 -20.57 9.74 16.10
C ARG A 13 -19.37 9.13 15.40
N GLU A 14 -19.44 7.84 15.10
CA GLU A 14 -18.45 7.17 14.28
C GLU A 14 -18.42 7.75 12.87
N GLN A 15 -17.21 7.89 12.31
CA GLN A 15 -17.00 8.28 10.92
C GLN A 15 -16.51 7.07 10.15
N TYR A 16 -17.33 6.63 9.19
CA TYR A 16 -16.97 5.55 8.28
C TYR A 16 -16.07 6.06 7.17
N GLU A 17 -14.87 5.49 7.05
CA GLU A 17 -13.85 5.94 6.09
C GLU A 17 -13.24 4.74 5.34
N PRO A 18 -13.60 4.51 4.07
CA PRO A 18 -13.13 3.36 3.31
C PRO A 18 -11.66 3.41 2.87
N SER A 19 -10.93 4.52 3.10
CA SER A 19 -9.58 4.73 2.54
C SER A 19 -8.43 4.81 3.56
N LEU A 20 -8.61 4.34 4.80
CA LEU A 20 -7.54 4.27 5.81
C LEU A 20 -6.34 3.43 5.37
N TRP A 21 -6.55 2.42 4.52
CA TRP A 21 -5.47 1.63 3.92
C TRP A 21 -4.42 2.48 3.17
N VAL A 22 -4.79 3.69 2.72
CA VAL A 22 -3.84 4.68 2.19
C VAL A 22 -3.17 5.45 3.32
N ALA A 23 -3.95 6.08 4.21
CA ALA A 23 -3.41 6.93 5.27
C ALA A 23 -2.44 6.18 6.19
N GLU A 24 -2.74 4.93 6.46
CA GLU A 24 -2.07 4.11 7.45
C GLU A 24 -1.21 3.05 6.75
N GLY A 25 -1.76 2.31 5.79
CA GLY A 25 -1.02 1.27 5.07
C GLY A 25 0.10 1.80 4.18
N TRP A 26 -0.12 2.86 3.39
CA TRP A 26 0.98 3.45 2.61
C TRP A 26 2.03 4.05 3.55
N THR A 27 1.62 4.62 4.68
CA THR A 27 2.55 5.14 5.70
C THR A 27 3.42 4.02 6.27
N GLN A 28 2.88 2.83 6.53
CA GLN A 28 3.67 1.66 6.95
C GLN A 28 4.71 1.25 5.90
N TYR A 29 4.29 1.15 4.63
CA TYR A 29 5.21 0.85 3.51
C TYR A 29 6.31 1.91 3.39
N TYR A 30 5.94 3.19 3.40
CA TYR A 30 6.89 4.29 3.33
C TYR A 30 7.81 4.36 4.54
N GLY A 31 7.37 3.97 5.73
CA GLY A 31 8.22 3.86 6.91
C GLY A 31 9.37 2.86 6.69
N MET A 32 9.05 1.67 6.17
CA MET A 32 10.06 0.67 5.82
C MET A 32 10.96 1.12 4.67
N ALA A 33 10.39 1.69 3.61
CA ALA A 33 11.15 2.19 2.47
C ALA A 33 12.07 3.37 2.84
N ALA A 34 11.61 4.29 3.70
CA ALA A 34 12.38 5.45 4.12
C ALA A 34 13.64 5.03 4.90
N LEU A 35 13.56 4.04 5.79
CA LEU A 35 14.72 3.52 6.52
C LEU A 35 15.79 2.97 5.56
N ARG A 36 15.37 2.25 4.51
CA ARG A 36 16.28 1.78 3.46
C ARG A 36 16.86 2.93 2.64
N ARG A 37 16.02 3.87 2.20
CA ARG A 37 16.43 5.00 1.35
C ARG A 37 17.35 5.99 2.07
N ALA A 38 17.18 6.13 3.39
CA ALA A 38 18.05 6.92 4.26
C ALA A 38 19.39 6.23 4.60
N GLY A 39 19.59 4.97 4.19
CA GLY A 39 20.80 4.20 4.50
C GLY A 39 20.89 3.70 5.94
N ILE A 40 19.80 3.80 6.72
CA ILE A 40 19.72 3.27 8.10
C ILE A 40 19.63 1.75 8.08
N GLN A 41 18.97 1.19 7.06
CA GLN A 41 18.88 -0.25 6.81
C GLN A 41 19.57 -0.61 5.50
N ASP A 42 20.22 -1.77 5.47
CA ASP A 42 20.77 -2.35 4.25
C ASP A 42 19.67 -3.02 3.41
N SER A 43 20.02 -3.43 2.18
CA SER A 43 19.07 -4.09 1.28
C SER A 43 18.58 -5.44 1.82
N SER A 44 19.41 -6.16 2.59
CA SER A 44 19.04 -7.44 3.21
C SER A 44 17.91 -7.25 4.21
N THR A 45 18.06 -6.30 5.13
CA THR A 45 17.04 -5.96 6.14
C THR A 45 15.75 -5.48 5.48
N PHE A 46 15.86 -4.65 4.44
CA PHE A 46 14.71 -4.18 3.68
C PHE A 46 13.95 -5.34 3.01
N TYR A 47 14.66 -6.25 2.34
CA TYR A 47 14.06 -7.42 1.71
C TYR A 47 13.41 -8.37 2.72
N SER A 48 14.03 -8.59 3.89
CA SER A 48 13.41 -9.39 4.95
C SER A 48 12.11 -8.78 5.45
N ARG A 49 12.05 -7.45 5.62
CA ARG A 49 10.81 -6.74 5.99
C ARG A 49 9.74 -6.87 4.92
N MET A 50 10.10 -6.70 3.64
CA MET A 50 9.16 -6.84 2.53
C MET A 50 8.68 -8.28 2.36
N ALA A 51 9.54 -9.28 2.58
CA ALA A 51 9.14 -10.68 2.58
C ALA A 51 8.13 -10.99 3.69
N GLY A 52 8.36 -10.47 4.91
CA GLY A 52 7.42 -10.59 6.03
C GLY A 52 6.06 -9.95 5.71
N LEU A 53 6.08 -8.72 5.19
CA LEU A 53 4.86 -8.03 4.76
C LEU A 53 4.06 -8.83 3.72
N ILE A 54 4.75 -9.40 2.71
CA ILE A 54 4.13 -10.23 1.69
C ILE A 54 3.58 -11.53 2.30
N GLN A 55 4.32 -12.15 3.22
CA GLN A 55 3.89 -13.34 3.93
C GLN A 55 2.61 -13.09 4.73
N ASP A 56 2.55 -12.01 5.49
CA ASP A 56 1.33 -11.64 6.24
C ASP A 56 0.16 -11.44 5.28
N ASN A 57 0.38 -10.73 4.17
CA ASN A 57 -0.63 -10.51 3.12
C ASN A 57 -1.10 -11.77 2.40
N LEU A 58 -0.30 -12.84 2.35
CA LEU A 58 -0.64 -14.09 1.66
C LEU A 58 -1.05 -15.23 2.61
N THR A 59 -0.84 -15.09 3.91
CA THR A 59 -1.12 -16.14 4.90
C THR A 59 -2.12 -15.75 5.97
N ALA A 60 -2.42 -14.45 6.16
CA ALA A 60 -3.44 -14.01 7.12
C ALA A 60 -4.80 -14.67 6.80
N PRO A 61 -5.44 -15.40 7.73
CA PRO A 61 -6.66 -16.15 7.44
C PRO A 61 -7.82 -15.26 6.98
N GLY A 62 -7.97 -14.06 7.55
CA GLY A 62 -8.99 -13.08 7.18
C GLY A 62 -8.77 -12.37 5.83
N ARG A 63 -7.62 -12.55 5.16
CA ARG A 63 -7.26 -11.77 3.96
C ARG A 63 -8.24 -11.92 2.79
N THR A 64 -8.87 -13.10 2.66
CA THR A 64 -9.87 -13.43 1.63
C THR A 64 -11.30 -13.06 2.03
N ARG A 65 -11.50 -12.61 3.27
CA ARG A 65 -12.81 -12.31 3.86
C ARG A 65 -13.08 -10.81 3.91
N THR A 66 -12.05 -10.03 4.21
CA THR A 66 -12.17 -8.58 4.39
C THR A 66 -11.28 -7.84 3.41
N SER A 67 -11.86 -6.95 2.60
CA SER A 67 -11.13 -6.11 1.65
C SER A 67 -10.41 -4.96 2.35
N ALA A 68 -9.48 -4.28 1.67
CA ALA A 68 -8.80 -3.12 2.26
C ALA A 68 -9.79 -1.97 2.51
N ARG A 69 -10.75 -1.80 1.59
CA ARG A 69 -11.89 -0.90 1.71
C ARG A 69 -12.72 -1.20 2.97
N MET A 70 -13.11 -2.47 3.15
CA MET A 70 -13.93 -2.88 4.29
C MET A 70 -13.17 -2.79 5.61
N ALA A 71 -11.91 -3.22 5.64
CA ALA A 71 -11.06 -3.11 6.84
C ALA A 71 -10.95 -1.66 7.31
N SER A 72 -10.81 -0.71 6.36
CA SER A 72 -10.79 0.72 6.65
C SER A 72 -12.15 1.22 7.14
N PHE A 73 -13.22 0.86 6.44
CA PHE A 73 -14.58 1.28 6.77
C PHE A 73 -14.99 0.85 8.18
N GLU A 74 -14.65 -0.38 8.57
CA GLU A 74 -15.01 -0.94 9.87
C GLU A 74 -14.03 -0.59 11.01
N ALA A 75 -13.00 0.25 10.76
CA ALA A 75 -11.99 0.59 11.76
C ALA A 75 -12.56 1.03 13.14
N PRO A 76 -13.65 1.83 13.23
CA PRO A 76 -14.26 2.17 14.53
C PRO A 76 -14.72 0.95 15.35
N PHE A 77 -15.06 -0.15 14.68
CA PHE A 77 -15.48 -1.41 15.33
C PHE A 77 -14.31 -2.34 15.67
N TRP A 78 -13.09 -2.05 15.22
CA TRP A 78 -11.96 -2.97 15.38
C TRP A 78 -10.81 -2.38 16.18
N ASP A 79 -10.41 -1.14 15.92
CA ASP A 79 -9.23 -0.53 16.56
C ASP A 79 -9.49 -0.09 18.01
N GLY A 80 -10.74 -0.17 18.47
CA GLY A 80 -11.14 0.22 19.82
C GLY A 80 -12.32 -0.54 20.41
N ALA A 81 -12.79 -1.61 19.77
CA ALA A 81 -13.96 -2.32 20.27
C ALA A 81 -13.63 -3.17 21.51
N PRO A 82 -14.37 -3.01 22.63
CA PRO A 82 -14.21 -3.85 23.80
C PRO A 82 -14.60 -5.32 23.56
N ASN A 83 -15.27 -5.62 22.44
CA ASN A 83 -15.79 -6.94 22.06
C ASN A 83 -15.32 -7.38 20.67
N ALA A 84 -14.07 -7.13 20.27
CA ALA A 84 -13.49 -7.77 19.09
C ALA A 84 -13.75 -9.29 19.18
N GLN A 85 -14.23 -9.93 18.09
CA GLN A 85 -14.70 -11.31 18.08
C GLN A 85 -13.66 -12.26 18.72
N PRO A 86 -13.78 -12.62 20.02
CA PRO A 86 -12.62 -13.09 20.78
C PRO A 86 -12.12 -14.46 20.28
N THR A 87 -12.97 -15.19 19.57
CA THR A 87 -12.71 -16.56 19.12
C THR A 87 -12.45 -16.69 17.62
N ASN A 88 -12.79 -15.70 16.79
CA ASN A 88 -12.72 -15.86 15.33
C ASN A 88 -12.17 -14.65 14.56
N PHE A 89 -11.74 -13.60 15.27
CA PHE A 89 -11.30 -12.34 14.65
C PHE A 89 -10.17 -12.53 13.62
N GLN A 90 -9.16 -13.34 13.95
CA GLN A 90 -8.04 -13.61 13.03
C GLN A 90 -8.46 -14.30 11.72
N ASN A 91 -9.62 -14.97 11.71
CA ASN A 91 -10.17 -15.67 10.55
C ASN A 91 -11.10 -14.82 9.70
N THR A 92 -11.60 -13.71 10.23
CA THR A 92 -12.61 -12.87 9.58
C THR A 92 -12.08 -11.48 9.23
N PHE A 93 -11.08 -10.99 9.96
CA PHE A 93 -10.50 -9.66 9.75
C PHE A 93 -9.04 -9.74 9.32
N PHE A 94 -8.64 -8.79 8.47
CA PHE A 94 -7.25 -8.52 8.16
C PHE A 94 -7.07 -7.01 8.07
N ASP A 95 -6.11 -6.48 8.81
CA ASP A 95 -6.03 -5.05 9.10
C ASP A 95 -5.61 -4.22 7.87
N TYR A 96 -6.11 -2.99 7.83
CA TYR A 96 -5.86 -2.06 6.72
C TYR A 96 -4.42 -1.51 6.73
N TYR A 97 -3.67 -1.63 7.83
CA TYR A 97 -2.24 -1.27 7.88
C TYR A 97 -1.42 -2.24 7.03
N THR A 98 -1.49 -3.53 7.34
CA THR A 98 -0.72 -4.59 6.69
C THR A 98 -1.21 -4.80 5.26
N LYS A 99 -2.54 -4.83 5.04
CA LYS A 99 -3.12 -4.96 3.70
C LYS A 99 -2.79 -3.75 2.81
N GLY A 100 -2.92 -2.54 3.35
CA GLY A 100 -2.61 -1.31 2.64
C GLY A 100 -1.11 -1.16 2.33
N ALA A 101 -0.22 -1.61 3.21
CA ALA A 101 1.22 -1.65 2.94
C ALA A 101 1.58 -2.64 1.82
N GLY A 102 0.91 -3.80 1.76
CA GLY A 102 1.04 -4.75 0.66
C GLY A 102 0.60 -4.17 -0.68
N ILE A 103 -0.54 -3.47 -0.69
CA ILE A 103 -1.02 -2.71 -1.85
C ILE A 103 0.01 -1.67 -2.30
N ALA A 104 0.56 -0.88 -1.37
CA ALA A 104 1.58 0.13 -1.67
C ALA A 104 2.84 -0.49 -2.30
N LEU A 105 3.31 -1.62 -1.77
CA LEU A 105 4.45 -2.36 -2.32
C LEU A 105 4.18 -2.80 -3.77
N TYR A 106 3.02 -3.41 -4.03
CA TYR A 106 2.65 -3.86 -5.37
C TYR A 106 2.59 -2.68 -6.35
N LEU A 107 1.88 -1.61 -5.97
CA LEU A 107 1.70 -0.43 -6.82
C LEU A 107 3.02 0.30 -7.11
N ASP A 108 3.94 0.39 -6.15
CA ASP A 108 5.26 1.00 -6.38
C ASP A 108 6.05 0.23 -7.45
N LEU A 109 6.12 -1.10 -7.33
CA LEU A 109 6.79 -1.95 -8.31
C LEU A 109 6.09 -1.93 -9.67
N PHE A 110 4.75 -1.93 -9.68
CA PHE A 110 3.95 -1.85 -10.91
C PHE A 110 4.21 -0.57 -11.69
N ILE A 111 4.12 0.58 -11.02
CA ILE A 111 4.36 1.90 -11.65
C ILE A 111 5.80 1.96 -12.17
N ARG A 112 6.78 1.53 -11.37
CA ARG A 112 8.20 1.51 -11.80
C ARG A 112 8.39 0.63 -13.02
N ASN A 113 7.84 -0.57 -13.03
CA ASN A 113 7.93 -1.47 -14.17
C ASN A 113 7.35 -0.84 -15.44
N ARG A 114 6.12 -0.34 -15.34
CA ARG A 114 5.36 0.22 -16.47
C ARG A 114 6.01 1.45 -17.08
N THR A 115 6.71 2.23 -16.27
CA THR A 115 7.30 3.52 -16.66
C THR A 115 8.81 3.44 -16.87
N GLY A 116 9.40 2.24 -16.83
CA GLY A 116 10.84 2.07 -16.95
C GLY A 116 11.63 2.72 -15.80
N ASN A 117 11.02 2.82 -14.62
CA ASN A 117 11.48 3.48 -13.41
C ASN A 117 11.49 5.03 -13.47
N THR A 118 10.82 5.63 -14.45
CA THR A 118 10.68 7.11 -14.50
C THR A 118 9.60 7.66 -13.55
N LYS A 119 8.70 6.81 -13.06
CA LYS A 119 7.72 7.12 -12.02
C LYS A 119 7.68 6.00 -10.97
N SER A 120 7.11 6.31 -9.81
CA SER A 120 6.95 5.41 -8.67
C SER A 120 5.62 5.68 -7.96
N LEU A 121 5.35 4.99 -6.85
CA LEU A 121 4.25 5.36 -5.96
C LEU A 121 4.34 6.83 -5.49
N ASP A 122 5.54 7.42 -5.47
CA ASP A 122 5.74 8.83 -5.10
C ASP A 122 5.03 9.77 -6.08
N GLU A 123 4.98 9.41 -7.36
CA GLU A 123 4.23 10.15 -8.38
C GLU A 123 2.72 10.04 -8.14
N ALA A 124 2.23 8.85 -7.79
CA ALA A 124 0.82 8.67 -7.41
C ALA A 124 0.47 9.49 -6.17
N PHE A 125 1.34 9.52 -5.16
CA PHE A 125 1.13 10.32 -3.95
C PHE A 125 1.12 11.83 -4.25
N ASN A 126 1.99 12.30 -5.16
CA ASN A 126 2.00 13.68 -5.63
C ASN A 126 0.72 14.01 -6.40
N ASN A 127 0.25 13.14 -7.30
CA ASN A 127 -1.02 13.32 -8.01
C ASN A 127 -2.19 13.39 -7.02
N LEU A 128 -2.23 12.51 -6.03
CA LEU A 128 -3.24 12.53 -4.97
C LEU A 128 -3.20 13.84 -4.17
N LYS A 129 -1.99 14.36 -3.89
CA LYS A 129 -1.77 15.66 -3.24
C LYS A 129 -2.32 16.81 -4.06
N GLN A 130 -2.13 16.81 -5.37
CA GLN A 130 -2.71 17.83 -6.23
C GLN A 130 -4.25 17.76 -6.23
N ARG A 131 -4.81 16.55 -6.29
CA ARG A 131 -6.27 16.31 -6.37
C ARG A 131 -7.03 16.60 -5.08
N SER A 132 -6.36 16.61 -3.92
CA SER A 132 -7.02 16.74 -2.62
C SER A 132 -6.48 17.89 -1.78
N TRP A 133 -5.22 17.83 -1.37
CA TRP A 133 -4.59 18.79 -0.46
C TRP A 133 -4.41 20.18 -1.09
N ASN A 134 -4.01 20.24 -2.36
CA ASN A 134 -3.86 21.50 -3.09
C ASN A 134 -5.13 21.96 -3.80
N ALA A 135 -6.17 21.11 -3.88
CA ALA A 135 -7.36 21.36 -4.69
C ALA A 135 -8.21 22.54 -4.19
N LEU A 136 -8.17 22.84 -2.90
CA LEU A 136 -8.86 23.97 -2.29
C LEU A 136 -7.92 24.75 -1.35
N PRO A 137 -8.17 26.06 -1.16
CA PRO A 137 -7.51 26.84 -0.12
C PRO A 137 -7.70 26.24 1.26
N LYS A 138 -6.78 26.59 2.17
CA LYS A 138 -6.86 26.22 3.58
C LYS A 138 -8.09 26.82 4.24
N ALA A 139 -9.02 25.99 4.73
CA ALA A 139 -10.19 26.45 5.46
C ALA A 139 -9.88 26.77 6.94
N SER A 140 -8.97 26.03 7.56
CA SER A 140 -8.49 26.26 8.94
C SER A 140 -7.10 25.66 9.15
N TYR A 141 -6.47 25.86 10.32
CA TYR A 141 -5.15 25.28 10.63
C TYR A 141 -5.04 23.79 10.28
N TYR A 142 -6.10 23.01 10.55
CA TYR A 142 -6.17 21.56 10.38
C TYR A 142 -6.88 21.11 9.09
N LEU A 143 -7.53 22.02 8.34
CA LEU A 143 -8.34 21.70 7.16
C LEU A 143 -7.75 22.31 5.89
N GLN A 144 -6.63 21.76 5.45
CA GLN A 144 -6.02 22.05 4.15
C GLN A 144 -6.62 21.15 3.06
N GLY A 145 -7.12 21.75 1.98
CA GLY A 145 -7.76 21.03 0.89
C GLY A 145 -9.08 20.35 1.30
N ARG A 146 -9.59 19.45 0.46
CA ARG A 146 -10.87 18.75 0.68
C ARG A 146 -10.75 17.33 1.25
N GLY A 147 -9.52 16.85 1.47
CA GLY A 147 -9.26 15.42 1.71
C GLY A 147 -9.47 14.57 0.45
N TYR A 148 -8.99 13.33 0.45
CA TYR A 148 -9.10 12.42 -0.69
C TYR A 148 -10.21 11.39 -0.50
N THR A 149 -10.78 10.93 -1.61
CA THR A 149 -11.65 9.75 -1.71
C THR A 149 -10.87 8.57 -2.30
N GLU A 150 -11.40 7.34 -2.24
CA GLU A 150 -10.78 6.21 -2.94
C GLU A 150 -10.68 6.43 -4.46
N ASP A 151 -11.69 7.06 -5.06
CA ASP A 151 -11.70 7.44 -6.49
C ASP A 151 -10.56 8.44 -6.82
N ASP A 152 -10.21 9.33 -5.90
CA ASP A 152 -9.02 10.18 -6.07
C ASP A 152 -7.71 9.38 -6.07
N VAL A 153 -7.63 8.34 -5.24
CA VAL A 153 -6.47 7.44 -5.13
C VAL A 153 -6.33 6.61 -6.40
N GLU A 154 -7.41 6.00 -6.86
CA GLU A 154 -7.46 5.22 -8.11
C GLU A 154 -7.01 6.06 -9.31
N ARG A 155 -7.56 7.27 -9.46
CA ARG A 155 -7.14 8.18 -10.54
C ARG A 155 -5.68 8.58 -10.43
N ALA A 156 -5.22 8.90 -9.22
CA ALA A 156 -3.83 9.30 -9.01
C ALA A 156 -2.83 8.19 -9.37
N VAL A 157 -3.16 6.94 -9.03
CA VAL A 157 -2.37 5.75 -9.39
C VAL A 157 -2.45 5.46 -10.88
N SER A 158 -3.64 5.55 -11.48
CA SER A 158 -3.84 5.35 -12.93
C SER A 158 -3.02 6.34 -13.76
N ASP A 159 -2.99 7.62 -13.36
CA ASP A 159 -2.17 8.65 -14.02
C ASP A 159 -0.67 8.39 -13.89
N ALA A 160 -0.23 7.91 -12.71
CA ALA A 160 1.17 7.58 -12.47
C ALA A 160 1.59 6.36 -13.31
N ALA A 161 0.73 5.34 -13.41
CA ALA A 161 0.99 4.13 -14.19
C ALA A 161 0.80 4.32 -15.71
N GLY A 162 0.04 5.32 -16.14
CA GLY A 162 -0.33 5.54 -17.53
C GLY A 162 -1.29 4.47 -18.08
N VAL A 163 -2.14 3.91 -17.22
CA VAL A 163 -3.17 2.93 -17.58
C VAL A 163 -4.34 3.03 -16.59
N ASN A 164 -5.56 2.76 -17.05
CA ASN A 164 -6.71 2.70 -16.18
C ASN A 164 -6.60 1.47 -15.25
N MET A 165 -6.61 1.71 -13.93
CA MET A 165 -6.47 0.68 -12.90
C MET A 165 -7.80 0.29 -12.23
N HIS A 166 -8.95 0.73 -12.74
CA HIS A 166 -10.26 0.52 -12.12
C HIS A 166 -10.53 -0.94 -11.75
N ASP A 167 -10.42 -1.86 -12.72
CA ASP A 167 -10.65 -3.29 -12.50
C ASP A 167 -9.66 -3.90 -11.50
N TRP A 168 -8.45 -3.33 -11.41
CA TRP A 168 -7.47 -3.74 -10.41
C TRP A 168 -7.88 -3.28 -9.01
N PHE A 169 -8.32 -2.03 -8.86
CA PHE A 169 -8.81 -1.49 -7.59
C PHE A 169 -10.06 -2.23 -7.10
N GLU A 170 -11.01 -2.51 -7.99
CA GLU A 170 -12.21 -3.24 -7.61
C GLU A 170 -11.91 -4.66 -7.13
N ARG A 171 -10.93 -5.36 -7.73
CA ARG A 171 -10.56 -6.73 -7.30
C ARG A 171 -9.71 -6.76 -6.03
N HIS A 172 -8.74 -5.86 -5.89
CA HIS A 172 -7.70 -5.96 -4.84
C HIS A 172 -7.89 -4.98 -3.67
N VAL A 173 -8.59 -3.86 -3.87
CA VAL A 173 -8.91 -2.88 -2.82
C VAL A 173 -10.34 -3.04 -2.34
N GLY A 174 -11.29 -3.07 -3.28
CA GLY A 174 -12.72 -3.30 -3.02
C GLY A 174 -13.04 -4.75 -2.73
N GLY A 175 -12.40 -5.67 -3.44
CA GLY A 175 -12.49 -7.11 -3.29
C GLY A 175 -11.40 -7.71 -2.40
N THR A 176 -11.32 -9.04 -2.40
CA THR A 176 -10.44 -9.82 -1.53
C THR A 176 -9.46 -10.69 -2.30
N GLU A 177 -9.30 -10.45 -3.60
CA GLU A 177 -8.34 -11.18 -4.41
C GLU A 177 -6.91 -10.82 -4.01
N ASP A 178 -6.06 -11.83 -3.80
CA ASP A 178 -4.65 -11.60 -3.51
C ASP A 178 -3.94 -10.94 -4.70
N MET A 179 -2.97 -10.09 -4.41
CA MET A 179 -2.08 -9.56 -5.43
C MET A 179 -1.00 -10.59 -5.78
N ASP A 180 -0.59 -10.62 -7.05
CA ASP A 180 0.54 -11.44 -7.50
C ASP A 180 1.88 -10.79 -7.13
N TYR A 181 2.34 -11.08 -5.92
CA TYR A 181 3.64 -10.58 -5.44
C TYR A 181 4.84 -11.25 -6.12
N ASP A 182 4.69 -12.44 -6.70
CA ASP A 182 5.76 -13.07 -7.46
C ASP A 182 6.00 -12.31 -8.76
N GLU A 183 4.93 -11.91 -9.46
CA GLU A 183 5.00 -11.02 -10.62
C GLU A 183 5.61 -9.67 -10.25
N ALA A 184 5.12 -9.06 -9.17
CA ALA A 184 5.58 -7.74 -8.74
C ALA A 184 7.09 -7.71 -8.43
N LEU A 185 7.58 -8.70 -7.68
CA LEU A 185 9.01 -8.87 -7.40
C LEU A 185 9.80 -9.21 -8.67
N GLY A 186 9.20 -9.98 -9.58
CA GLY A 186 9.75 -10.31 -10.89
C GLY A 186 10.12 -9.07 -11.70
N TRP A 187 9.33 -8.00 -11.64
CA TRP A 187 9.66 -6.73 -12.31
C TRP A 187 10.93 -6.05 -11.80
N ALA A 188 11.37 -6.38 -10.59
CA ALA A 188 12.63 -5.93 -10.00
C ALA A 188 13.76 -6.99 -10.10
N GLY A 189 13.55 -8.08 -10.83
CA GLY A 189 14.54 -9.17 -10.91
C GLY A 189 14.74 -9.84 -9.55
N LEU A 190 13.66 -9.96 -8.80
CA LEU A 190 13.59 -10.59 -7.49
C LEU A 190 12.59 -11.76 -7.55
N LYS A 191 12.68 -12.66 -6.58
CA LYS A 191 11.70 -13.75 -6.40
C LYS A 191 11.37 -13.92 -4.93
N LEU A 192 10.13 -14.31 -4.64
CA LEU A 192 9.77 -14.75 -3.30
C LEU A 192 10.15 -16.22 -3.14
N VAL A 193 10.93 -16.53 -2.11
CA VAL A 193 11.29 -17.90 -1.75
C VAL A 193 10.52 -18.27 -0.50
N ARG A 194 9.67 -19.28 -0.64
CA ARG A 194 8.83 -19.81 0.44
C ARG A 194 9.51 -21.04 0.99
N ALA A 195 10.15 -20.94 2.16
CA ALA A 195 10.82 -22.09 2.77
C ALA A 195 9.82 -22.97 3.53
N ASP A 196 10.07 -24.28 3.55
CA ASP A 196 9.24 -25.27 4.27
C ASP A 196 9.22 -25.03 5.79
N SER A 197 10.20 -24.31 6.33
CA SER A 197 10.23 -23.86 7.72
C SER A 197 9.18 -22.80 8.06
N GLY A 198 8.43 -22.32 7.06
CA GLY A 198 7.42 -21.27 7.21
C GLY A 198 7.97 -19.85 7.14
N SER A 199 9.28 -19.65 6.96
CA SER A 199 9.87 -18.32 6.77
C SER A 199 10.06 -18.00 5.29
N TRP A 200 9.54 -16.86 4.85
CA TRP A 200 9.72 -16.39 3.48
C TRP A 200 10.82 -15.35 3.38
N HIS A 201 11.53 -15.33 2.25
CA HIS A 201 12.56 -14.34 1.97
C HIS A 201 12.55 -13.93 0.50
N ILE A 202 13.07 -12.75 0.20
CA ILE A 202 13.23 -12.28 -1.18
C ILE A 202 14.64 -12.61 -1.66
N GLY A 203 14.72 -13.39 -2.74
CA GLY A 203 15.96 -13.73 -3.43
C GLY A 203 16.19 -12.85 -4.67
N VAL A 204 17.45 -12.66 -5.04
CA VAL A 204 17.84 -12.01 -6.30
C VAL A 204 17.87 -13.03 -7.44
N LEU A 205 17.31 -12.68 -8.60
CA LEU A 205 17.48 -13.47 -9.81
C LEU A 205 18.88 -13.22 -10.41
N PRO A 206 19.64 -14.28 -10.75
CA PRO A 206 21.00 -14.12 -11.28
C PRO A 206 21.02 -13.43 -12.65
N ASP A 207 20.00 -13.67 -13.48
CA ASP A 207 19.94 -13.21 -14.87
C ASP A 207 18.97 -12.03 -15.05
N ALA A 208 18.93 -11.11 -14.07
CA ALA A 208 18.05 -9.95 -14.13
C ALA A 208 18.39 -9.04 -15.31
N THR A 209 17.38 -8.72 -16.12
CA THR A 209 17.49 -7.81 -17.27
C THR A 209 17.90 -6.39 -16.84
N PRO A 210 18.45 -5.56 -17.75
CA PRO A 210 18.77 -4.17 -17.44
C PRO A 210 17.57 -3.35 -16.92
N GLN A 211 16.36 -3.64 -17.39
CA GLN A 211 15.13 -3.00 -16.89
C GLN A 211 14.84 -3.40 -15.45
N GLN A 212 14.90 -4.69 -15.13
CA GLN A 212 14.70 -5.19 -13.77
C GLN A 212 15.73 -4.61 -12.79
N LEU A 213 16.99 -4.51 -13.20
CA LEU A 213 18.04 -3.88 -12.40
C LEU A 213 17.78 -2.40 -12.13
N ARG A 214 17.25 -1.65 -13.11
CA ARG A 214 16.84 -0.25 -12.93
C ARG A 214 15.68 -0.13 -11.95
N VAL A 215 14.62 -0.93 -12.11
CA VAL A 215 13.48 -0.96 -11.18
C VAL A 215 13.95 -1.28 -9.76
N ARG A 216 14.78 -2.30 -9.58
CA ARG A 216 15.35 -2.66 -8.27
C ARG A 216 16.16 -1.54 -7.65
N SER A 217 17.05 -0.93 -8.43
CA SER A 217 17.88 0.19 -7.95
C SER A 217 17.02 1.39 -7.56
N GLY A 218 16.02 1.73 -8.38
CA GLY A 218 15.08 2.81 -8.10
C GLY A 218 14.23 2.53 -6.86
N TRP A 219 13.76 1.29 -6.69
CA TRP A 219 12.98 0.90 -5.51
C TRP A 219 13.78 1.07 -4.20
N LEU A 220 15.02 0.58 -4.19
CA LEU A 220 15.93 0.67 -3.03
C LEU A 220 16.40 2.10 -2.72
N SER A 221 16.58 2.93 -3.76
CA SER A 221 17.08 4.31 -3.60
C SER A 221 15.98 5.35 -3.48
N GLY A 222 14.75 5.03 -3.90
CA GLY A 222 13.65 5.97 -4.07
C GLY A 222 13.79 6.87 -5.30
N LEU A 223 14.83 6.70 -6.12
CA LEU A 223 15.04 7.54 -7.29
C LEU A 223 14.23 7.04 -8.49
N ALA A 224 13.57 7.97 -9.15
CA ALA A 224 12.95 7.77 -10.45
C ALA A 224 13.88 8.35 -11.54
N ARG A 225 14.48 7.47 -12.34
CA ARG A 225 15.48 7.76 -13.38
C ARG A 225 15.44 6.68 -14.45
#